data_AF-A0A9D7NPE3-F1
#
_entry.id   AF-A0A9D7NPE3-F1
#
_cell.length_a   1.000
_cell.length_b   1.000
_cell.length_c   1.000
_cell.angle_alpha   90.00
_cell.angle_beta   90.00
_cell.angle_gamma   90.00
#
_symmetry.space_group_name_H-M   'P 1'
#
loop_
_entity.id
_entity.type
_entity.pdbx_description
1 polymer ?
#
loop_
_entity_poly.entity_id
_entity_poly.type
_entity_poly.pdbx_seq_one_letter_code
_entity_poly.pdbx_strand_id
1 'polypeptide(L)'
;MPLREEFPEAGSDYMGGTCDGYEYQTIFAGARLQASYDMVRQFLKEEGYGDVPLPKDAEELKLFRLPSRNKQLLMFEDNGYIHNPIKLLFPYDGRNKNTLILCVYNEKDAQHLLKFHRILERKAAVGKTQAQAQ
;
A
#
# COMPACT_ATOMS: atom_id res chain seq x y z
N MET A 1 13.76 12.35 9.59
CA MET A 1 14.30 11.02 9.92
C MET A 1 13.68 10.01 8.97
N PRO A 2 14.22 8.80 8.79
CA PRO A 2 13.60 7.78 7.95
C PRO A 2 12.20 7.42 8.46
N LEU A 3 11.25 7.21 7.55
CA LEU A 3 9.85 6.90 7.90
C LEU A 3 9.70 5.65 8.77
N ARG A 4 10.63 4.68 8.66
CA ARG A 4 10.65 3.50 9.54
C ARG A 4 10.99 3.83 11.00
N GLU A 5 11.81 4.85 11.22
CA GLU A 5 12.22 5.30 12.56
C GLU A 5 11.19 6.25 13.16
N GLU A 6 10.71 7.21 12.36
CA GLU A 6 9.77 8.24 12.77
C GLU A 6 8.59 8.26 11.80
N PHE A 7 7.55 7.52 12.16
CA PHE A 7 6.35 7.43 11.33
C PHE A 7 5.56 8.75 11.40
N PRO A 8 5.13 9.32 10.26
CA PRO A 8 4.46 10.62 10.24
C PRO A 8 3.15 10.62 11.05
N GLU A 9 2.86 11.73 11.71
CA GLU A 9 1.59 11.92 12.40
C GLU A 9 0.40 11.99 11.43
N ALA A 10 -0.79 11.66 11.92
CA ALA A 10 -2.01 11.73 11.12
C ALA A 10 -2.25 13.16 10.58
N GLY A 11 -2.48 13.27 9.28
CA GLY A 11 -2.72 14.55 8.60
C GLY A 11 -1.46 15.39 8.37
N SER A 12 -0.27 14.89 8.73
CA SER A 12 0.98 15.56 8.39
C SER A 12 1.27 15.48 6.89
N ASP A 13 1.92 16.52 6.36
CA ASP A 13 2.47 16.52 5.00
C ASP A 13 3.89 15.96 5.06
N TYR A 14 4.07 14.73 4.57
CA TYR A 14 5.37 14.08 4.47
C TYR A 14 5.64 13.70 3.01
N MET A 15 6.58 14.41 2.38
CA MET A 15 7.03 14.19 0.99
C MET A 15 5.88 14.06 -0.03
N GLY A 16 4.79 14.81 0.15
CA GLY A 16 3.64 14.79 -0.75
C GLY A 16 2.76 13.53 -0.65
N GLY A 17 2.96 12.72 0.39
CA GLY A 17 2.06 11.61 0.75
C GLY A 17 1.08 12.01 1.86
N THR A 18 0.07 11.17 2.07
CA THR A 18 -0.94 11.34 3.11
C THR A 18 -0.77 10.26 4.17
N CYS A 19 -0.72 10.65 5.44
CA CYS A 19 -0.68 9.72 6.58
C CYS A 19 -1.96 9.81 7.41
N ASP A 20 -2.54 8.68 7.81
CA ASP A 20 -3.65 8.63 8.79
C ASP A 20 -3.19 8.31 10.22
N GLY A 21 -1.87 8.29 10.45
CA GLY A 21 -1.21 7.89 11.70
C GLY A 21 -0.88 6.40 11.78
N TYR A 22 -1.34 5.60 10.81
CA TYR A 22 -1.08 4.17 10.73
C TYR A 22 -0.61 3.74 9.33
N GLU A 23 -1.24 4.24 8.28
CA GLU A 23 -0.87 4.07 6.88
C GLU A 23 -0.38 5.40 6.31
N TYR A 24 0.84 5.38 5.76
CA TYR A 24 1.38 6.43 4.90
C TYR A 24 1.22 6.00 3.44
N GLN A 25 0.54 6.82 2.65
CA GLN A 25 0.30 6.56 1.23
C GLN A 25 0.93 7.65 0.37
N THR A 26 1.66 7.26 -0.67
CA THR A 26 2.21 8.19 -1.68
C THR A 26 2.12 7.60 -3.09
N ILE A 27 2.26 8.47 -4.10
CA ILE A 27 2.08 8.12 -5.52
C ILE A 27 3.36 8.40 -6.30
N PHE A 28 3.82 7.38 -7.04
CA PHE A 28 4.95 7.49 -7.95
C PHE A 28 4.49 7.36 -9.41
N ALA A 29 4.76 8.39 -10.21
CA ALA A 29 4.37 8.44 -11.62
C ALA A 29 5.56 8.87 -12.50
N GLY A 30 6.18 7.90 -13.17
CA GLY A 30 7.25 8.11 -14.14
C GLY A 30 6.80 7.90 -15.59
N ALA A 31 7.71 8.13 -16.53
CA ALA A 31 7.46 7.97 -17.97
C ALA A 31 7.13 6.53 -18.39
N ARG A 32 7.60 5.53 -17.63
CA ARG A 32 7.33 4.09 -17.81
C ARG A 32 7.21 3.43 -16.45
N LEU A 33 6.52 2.29 -16.36
CA LEU A 33 6.35 1.56 -15.10
C LEU A 33 7.69 1.27 -14.40
N GLN A 34 8.73 0.89 -15.16
CA GLN A 34 10.08 0.69 -14.59
C GLN A 34 10.62 1.92 -13.88
N ALA A 35 10.40 3.13 -14.43
CA ALA A 35 10.87 4.36 -13.80
C ALA A 35 10.14 4.62 -12.48
N SER A 36 8.82 4.38 -12.43
CA SER A 36 8.04 4.46 -11.19
C SER A 36 8.52 3.45 -10.16
N TYR A 37 8.85 2.25 -10.61
CA TYR A 37 9.37 1.22 -9.74
C TYR A 37 10.77 1.53 -9.20
N ASP A 38 11.65 2.09 -10.03
CA ASP A 38 12.98 2.54 -9.60
C ASP A 38 12.87 3.66 -8.55
N MET A 39 11.93 4.60 -8.72
CA MET A 39 11.65 5.65 -7.73
C MET A 39 11.17 5.07 -6.39
N VAL A 40 10.24 4.11 -6.43
CA VAL A 40 9.77 3.40 -5.23
C VAL A 40 10.91 2.70 -4.51
N ARG A 41 11.77 1.96 -5.24
CA ARG A 41 12.90 1.24 -4.65
C ARG A 41 13.90 2.19 -3.99
N GLN A 42 14.18 3.32 -4.63
CA GLN A 42 15.06 4.33 -4.08
C GLN A 42 14.47 4.92 -2.79
N PHE A 43 13.20 5.32 -2.83
CA PHE A 43 12.47 5.83 -1.67
C PHE A 43 12.49 4.84 -0.50
N LEU A 44 12.10 3.57 -0.73
CA LEU A 44 12.10 2.55 0.31
C LEU A 44 13.49 2.36 0.94
N LYS A 45 14.56 2.40 0.13
CA LYS A 45 15.92 2.30 0.64
C LYS A 45 16.31 3.49 1.52
N GLU A 46 15.96 4.70 1.12
CA GLU A 46 16.24 5.93 1.87
C GLU A 46 15.43 6.01 3.18
N GLU A 47 14.19 5.52 3.16
CA GLU A 47 13.26 5.54 4.30
C GLU A 47 13.43 4.37 5.28
N GLY A 48 14.45 3.51 5.09
CA GLY A 48 14.81 2.44 6.02
C GLY A 48 14.18 1.07 5.75
N TYR A 49 13.56 0.89 4.57
CA TYR A 49 12.91 -0.35 4.11
C TYR A 49 13.71 -1.09 3.02
N GLY A 50 15.03 -0.86 2.94
CA GLY A 50 15.89 -1.48 1.93
C GLY A 50 16.08 -3.00 2.09
N ASP A 51 15.73 -3.55 3.25
CA ASP A 51 15.72 -4.97 3.60
C ASP A 51 14.44 -5.70 3.18
N VAL A 52 13.38 -4.95 2.83
CA VAL A 52 12.12 -5.53 2.36
C VAL A 52 12.34 -6.25 1.03
N PRO A 53 11.97 -7.54 0.91
CA PRO A 53 11.95 -8.24 -0.37
C PRO A 53 11.06 -7.50 -1.36
N LEU A 54 11.58 -7.25 -2.56
CA LEU A 54 10.87 -6.59 -3.63
C LEU A 54 11.01 -7.41 -4.91
N PRO A 55 10.02 -7.38 -5.83
CA PRO A 55 10.18 -7.96 -7.17
C PRO A 55 11.47 -7.48 -7.84
N LYS A 56 12.11 -8.33 -8.64
CA LYS A 56 13.39 -8.01 -9.28
C LYS A 56 13.28 -6.76 -10.17
N ASP A 57 12.19 -6.67 -10.93
CA ASP A 57 11.93 -5.62 -11.90
C ASP A 57 10.42 -5.35 -12.07
N ALA A 58 10.09 -4.37 -12.91
CA ALA A 58 8.70 -3.99 -13.15
C ALA A 58 7.92 -5.06 -13.94
N GLU A 59 8.57 -5.98 -14.66
CA GLU A 59 7.88 -7.08 -15.34
C GLU A 59 7.42 -8.13 -14.34
N GLU A 60 8.26 -8.47 -13.36
CA GLU A 60 7.86 -9.32 -12.24
C GLU A 60 6.76 -8.66 -11.40
N LEU A 61 6.86 -7.36 -11.13
CA LEU A 61 5.83 -6.62 -10.40
C LEU A 61 4.44 -6.69 -11.09
N LYS A 62 4.40 -6.69 -12.43
CA LYS A 62 3.12 -6.81 -13.17
C LYS A 62 2.41 -8.13 -12.93
N LEU A 63 3.11 -9.20 -12.55
CA LEU A 63 2.50 -10.50 -12.28
C LEU A 63 1.58 -10.45 -11.04
N PHE A 64 1.77 -9.46 -10.16
CA PHE A 64 0.92 -9.21 -9.00
C PHE A 64 -0.32 -8.37 -9.34
N ARG A 65 -0.48 -7.93 -10.60
CA ARG A 65 -1.67 -7.20 -11.02
C ARG A 65 -2.85 -8.17 -11.15
N LEU A 66 -4.00 -7.81 -10.59
CA LEU A 66 -5.19 -8.65 -10.68
C LEU A 66 -5.63 -8.77 -12.15
N PRO A 67 -5.93 -9.99 -12.64
CA PRO A 67 -6.30 -10.22 -14.04
C PRO A 67 -7.72 -9.72 -14.38
N SER A 68 -8.54 -9.50 -13.36
CA SER A 68 -9.95 -9.17 -13.48
C SER A 68 -10.18 -7.66 -13.63
N ARG A 69 -10.95 -7.26 -14.65
CA ARG A 69 -11.53 -5.91 -14.77
C ARG A 69 -12.85 -5.75 -13.98
N ASN A 70 -13.30 -6.79 -13.29
CA ASN A 70 -14.55 -6.73 -12.55
C ASN A 70 -14.35 -5.87 -11.30
N LYS A 71 -14.78 -4.60 -11.40
CA LYS A 71 -14.63 -3.58 -10.36
C LYS A 71 -15.21 -4.00 -9.00
N GLN A 72 -16.20 -4.89 -8.99
CA GLN A 72 -16.79 -5.39 -7.74
C GLN A 72 -15.84 -6.30 -6.96
N LEU A 73 -15.04 -7.13 -7.63
CA LEU A 73 -14.03 -7.99 -6.97
C LEU A 73 -12.79 -7.18 -6.56
N LEU A 74 -12.40 -6.20 -7.39
CA LEU A 74 -11.28 -5.29 -7.12
C LEU A 74 -11.46 -4.44 -5.85
N MET A 75 -12.71 -4.23 -5.40
CA MET A 75 -12.97 -3.49 -4.14
C MET A 75 -12.56 -4.28 -2.89
N PHE A 76 -12.41 -5.60 -2.99
CA PHE A 76 -12.09 -6.47 -1.86
C PHE A 76 -10.64 -6.97 -1.86
N GLU A 77 -9.93 -6.82 -2.97
CA GLU A 77 -8.59 -7.35 -3.16
C GLU A 77 -7.57 -6.24 -3.43
N ASP A 78 -6.43 -6.33 -2.76
CA ASP A 78 -5.30 -5.43 -2.98
C ASP A 78 -4.69 -5.72 -4.37
N ASN A 79 -4.84 -4.79 -5.31
CA ASN A 79 -4.35 -4.92 -6.68
C ASN A 79 -2.85 -4.60 -6.79
N GLY A 80 -1.99 -5.51 -6.33
CA GLY A 80 -0.55 -5.36 -6.45
C GLY A 80 0.28 -6.23 -5.52
N TYR A 81 1.53 -5.86 -5.32
CA TYR A 81 2.47 -6.58 -4.48
C TYR A 81 2.27 -6.22 -3.00
N ILE A 82 2.16 -7.23 -2.14
CA ILE A 82 1.91 -7.08 -0.72
C ILE A 82 3.03 -7.78 0.04
N HIS A 83 3.78 -7.03 0.83
CA HIS A 83 4.81 -7.59 1.70
C HIS A 83 4.94 -6.71 2.94
N ASN A 84 4.63 -7.25 4.11
CA ASN A 84 4.70 -6.51 5.36
C ASN A 84 6.08 -5.82 5.55
N PRO A 85 6.17 -4.49 5.79
CA PRO A 85 5.11 -3.53 6.12
C PRO A 85 4.65 -2.62 4.98
N ILE A 86 4.85 -3.02 3.72
CA ILE A 86 4.51 -2.22 2.54
C ILE A 86 3.48 -2.88 1.64
N LYS A 87 2.82 -2.07 0.83
CA LYS A 87 2.05 -2.51 -0.34
C LYS A 87 2.40 -1.63 -1.53
N LEU A 88 2.60 -2.26 -2.68
CA LEU A 88 2.79 -1.60 -3.98
C LEU A 88 1.59 -1.91 -4.85
N LEU A 89 0.68 -0.95 -4.95
CA LEU A 89 -0.60 -1.11 -5.61
C LEU A 89 -0.61 -0.43 -6.97
N PHE A 90 -1.30 -1.06 -7.91
CA PHE A 90 -1.64 -0.46 -9.20
C PHE A 90 -2.96 0.32 -9.06
N PRO A 91 -3.05 1.51 -9.68
CA PRO A 91 -4.32 2.22 -9.73
C PRO A 91 -5.38 1.39 -10.46
N TYR A 92 -6.61 1.43 -9.97
CA TYR A 92 -7.75 0.77 -10.62
C TYR A 92 -8.10 1.40 -11.97
N ASP A 93 -7.71 2.65 -12.20
CA ASP A 93 -7.84 3.29 -13.51
C ASP A 93 -6.74 2.82 -14.47
N GLY A 94 -7.15 2.05 -15.49
CA GLY A 94 -6.27 1.53 -16.53
C GLY A 94 -5.63 2.59 -17.44
N ARG A 95 -5.96 3.89 -17.27
CA ARG A 95 -5.25 5.01 -17.92
C ARG A 95 -3.89 5.29 -17.28
N ASN A 96 -3.72 4.98 -15.99
CA ASN A 96 -2.50 5.26 -15.22
C ASN A 96 -1.58 4.03 -15.13
N LYS A 97 -1.26 3.43 -16.29
CA LYS A 97 -0.51 2.15 -16.35
C LYS A 97 0.91 2.22 -15.79
N ASN A 98 1.47 3.43 -15.74
CA ASN A 98 2.82 3.70 -15.28
C ASN A 98 2.84 4.23 -13.84
N THR A 99 1.71 4.31 -13.15
CA THR A 99 1.66 4.83 -11.79
C THR A 99 1.67 3.68 -10.79
N LEU A 100 2.34 3.90 -9.66
CA LEU A 100 2.34 3.02 -8.50
C LEU A 100 1.89 3.80 -7.27
N ILE A 101 1.09 3.16 -6.44
CA ILE A 101 0.69 3.67 -5.13
C ILE A 101 1.50 2.86 -4.11
N LEU A 102 2.33 3.54 -3.33
CA LEU A 102 3.05 2.94 -2.21
C LEU A 102 2.28 3.22 -0.93
N CYS A 103 1.88 2.15 -0.23
CA CYS A 103 1.38 2.23 1.14
C CYS A 103 2.47 1.66 2.05
N VAL A 104 2.82 2.39 3.10
CA VAL A 104 3.72 1.96 4.17
C VAL A 104 2.96 1.98 5.48
N TYR A 105 3.09 0.94 6.28
CA TYR A 105 2.32 0.76 7.50
C TYR A 105 3.23 0.84 8.73
N ASN A 106 2.72 1.44 9.81
CA ASN A 106 3.46 1.65 11.04
C ASN A 106 3.68 0.33 11.81
N GLU A 107 4.89 -0.23 11.69
CA GLU A 107 5.30 -1.47 12.39
C GLU A 107 5.23 -1.38 13.92
N LYS A 108 5.26 -0.16 14.49
CA LYS A 108 5.22 0.07 15.93
C LYS A 108 3.80 0.02 16.50
N ASP A 109 2.78 -0.04 15.65
CA ASP A 109 1.40 -0.19 16.10
C ASP A 109 1.18 -1.59 16.70
N ALA A 110 0.62 -1.64 17.92
CA ALA A 110 0.39 -2.92 18.62
C ALA A 110 -0.52 -3.89 17.85
N GLN A 111 -1.33 -3.40 16.91
CA GLN A 111 -2.24 -4.18 16.09
C GLN A 111 -1.81 -4.19 14.61
N HIS A 112 -0.57 -3.82 14.32
CA HIS A 112 -0.02 -3.71 12.96
C HIS A 112 -0.41 -4.86 12.04
N LEU A 113 -0.11 -6.12 12.41
CA LEU A 113 -0.43 -7.27 11.56
C LEU A 113 -1.94 -7.42 11.29
N LEU A 114 -2.78 -7.15 12.28
CA LEU A 114 -4.24 -7.27 12.14
C LEU A 114 -4.82 -6.16 11.28
N LYS A 115 -4.27 -4.95 11.38
CA LYS A 115 -4.66 -3.79 10.58
C LYS A 115 -4.13 -3.91 9.14
N PHE A 116 -2.87 -4.32 8.95
CA PHE A 116 -2.22 -4.50 7.65
C PHE A 116 -3.00 -5.46 6.75
N HIS A 117 -3.47 -6.56 7.32
CA HIS A 117 -4.30 -7.56 6.64
C HIS A 117 -5.81 -7.24 6.66
N ARG A 118 -6.23 -6.05 7.10
CA ARG A 118 -7.64 -5.62 7.21
C ARG A 118 -8.52 -6.61 7.99
N ILE A 119 -7.97 -7.30 8.99
CA ILE A 119 -8.72 -8.27 9.81
C ILE A 119 -9.65 -7.53 10.77
N LEU A 120 -9.18 -6.43 11.37
CA LEU A 120 -10.00 -5.62 12.29
C LEU A 120 -11.20 -4.98 11.57
N GLU A 121 -10.99 -4.45 10.37
CA GLU A 121 -12.06 -3.90 9.53
C GLU A 121 -13.12 -4.96 9.20
N ARG A 122 -12.68 -6.15 8.77
CA ARG A 122 -13.58 -7.28 8.49
C ARG A 122 -14.36 -7.71 9.72
N LYS A 123 -13.71 -7.80 10.87
CA LYS A 123 -14.38 -8.14 12.14
C LYS A 123 -15.40 -7.07 12.54
N ALA A 124 -15.07 -5.79 12.39
CA ALA A 124 -15.98 -4.69 12.69
C ALA A 124 -17.20 -4.67 11.75
N ALA A 125 -17.00 -4.97 10.45
CA ALA A 125 -18.09 -5.06 9.48
C ALA A 125 -19.09 -6.18 9.84
N VAL A 126 -18.61 -7.37 10.20
CA VAL A 126 -19.48 -8.49 10.62
C VAL A 126 -20.26 -8.18 11.89
N GLY A 127 -19.61 -7.51 12.87
CA GLY A 127 -20.28 -7.10 14.11
C GLY A 127 -21.42 -6.10 13.90
N LYS A 128 -21.26 -5.15 12.96
CA LYS A 128 -22.32 -4.19 12.61
C LYS A 128 -23.51 -4.84 11.94
N THR A 129 -23.29 -5.85 11.09
CA THR A 129 -24.37 -6.59 10.43
C THR A 129 -25.22 -7.40 11.42
N GLN A 130 -24.61 -7.93 12.48
CA GLN A 130 -25.34 -8.67 13.53
C GLN A 130 -26.13 -7.76 14.48
N ALA A 131 -25.64 -6.55 14.74
CA ALA A 131 -26.30 -5.58 15.60
C ALA A 131 -27.51 -4.87 14.94
N GLN A 132 -27.59 -4.86 13.61
CA GLN A 132 -28.73 -4.31 12.85
C GLN A 132 -29.85 -5.33 12.57
N ALA A 133 -29.64 -6.60 12.94
CA ALA A 133 -30.60 -7.69 12.78
C ALA A 133 -31.30 -8.07 14.10
N GLN A 134 -31.15 -7.25 15.15
CA GLN A 134 -31.84 -7.32 16.44
C GLN A 134 -32.62 -6.02 16.66
#